data_AF-A0A151CFH3-F1
#
_entry.id   AF-A0A151CFH3-F1
#
_cell.length_a   1.000
_cell.length_b   1.000
_cell.length_c   1.000
_cell.angle_alpha   90.00
_cell.angle_beta   90.00
_cell.angle_gamma   90.00
#
_symmetry.space_group_name_H-M   'P 1'
#
loop_
_entity.id
_entity.type
_entity.pdbx_description
1 polymer ?
#
loop_
_entity_poly.entity_id
_entity_poly.type
_entity_poly.pdbx_seq_one_letter_code
_entity_poly.pdbx_strand_id
1 'polypeptide(L)'
;MNKKLTITVTALAMVGLLSGCNTPDVPLVNTDNTSECVQIDKKLIKVDEFIATISGMTASQAEEYIVAMPAYEITNSADKSRMLKDANKRRNKLTAQHQQMGCPSTSKK
;
A
#
# COMPACT_ATOMS: atom_id res chain seq x y z
N MET A 1 53.15 13.20 -10.19
CA MET A 1 52.98 12.32 -11.38
C MET A 1 51.51 12.00 -11.47
N ASN A 2 50.84 12.61 -12.44
CA ASN A 2 49.39 12.70 -12.50
C ASN A 2 48.96 11.74 -13.61
N LYS A 3 48.23 10.68 -13.28
CA LYS A 3 47.57 9.84 -14.29
C LYS A 3 46.09 9.79 -13.98
N LYS A 4 45.35 10.68 -14.65
CA LYS A 4 43.89 10.66 -14.72
C LYS A 4 43.50 9.52 -15.66
N LEU A 5 42.72 8.57 -15.16
CA LEU A 5 42.17 7.48 -15.95
C LEU A 5 40.75 7.87 -16.37
N THR A 6 40.61 8.28 -17.63
CA THR A 6 39.34 8.67 -18.25
C THR A 6 38.64 7.42 -18.75
N ILE A 7 37.48 7.07 -18.19
CA ILE A 7 36.65 5.98 -18.70
C ILE A 7 35.77 6.55 -19.80
N THR A 8 36.09 6.18 -21.04
CA THR A 8 35.36 6.51 -22.27
C THR A 8 33.97 5.87 -22.28
N VAL A 9 32.96 6.73 -22.43
CA VAL A 9 31.55 6.36 -22.63
C VAL A 9 31.38 5.81 -24.05
N THR A 10 31.08 4.52 -24.17
CA THR A 10 30.74 3.91 -25.47
C THR A 10 29.31 4.30 -25.84
N ALA A 11 29.18 5.24 -26.78
CA ALA A 11 27.91 5.57 -27.41
C ALA A 11 27.52 4.43 -28.36
N LEU A 12 26.45 3.70 -28.03
CA LEU A 12 25.80 2.78 -28.97
C LEU A 12 24.74 3.57 -29.74
N ALA A 13 25.09 4.03 -30.94
CA ALA A 13 24.13 4.55 -31.90
C ALA A 13 23.51 3.37 -32.67
N MET A 14 22.24 3.05 -32.40
CA MET A 14 21.42 2.26 -33.33
C MET A 14 20.53 3.23 -34.11
N VAL A 15 20.70 3.23 -35.44
CA VAL A 15 19.91 4.01 -36.40
C VAL A 15 19.16 3.05 -37.31
N GLY A 16 17.84 3.28 -37.46
CA GLY A 16 16.96 2.74 -38.50
C GLY A 16 15.79 1.90 -37.95
N LEU A 17 14.51 2.05 -38.30
CA LEU A 17 13.86 2.71 -39.45
C LEU A 17 12.40 3.13 -39.11
N LEU A 18 11.89 4.03 -39.94
CA LEU A 18 10.62 4.76 -39.89
C LEU A 18 9.35 3.89 -39.90
N SER A 19 8.37 4.19 -39.02
CA SER A 19 6.96 4.48 -39.40
C SER A 19 6.04 4.59 -38.17
N GLY A 20 5.48 5.78 -37.93
CA GLY A 20 4.11 5.98 -37.41
C GLY A 20 3.81 5.74 -35.92
N CYS A 21 3.26 6.76 -35.28
CA CYS A 21 2.71 6.83 -33.91
C CYS A 21 3.73 6.79 -32.75
N ASN A 22 4.19 7.99 -32.39
CA ASN A 22 4.69 8.30 -31.04
C ASN A 22 3.53 8.24 -30.04
N THR A 23 3.38 7.11 -29.37
CA THR A 23 2.90 7.09 -27.98
C THR A 23 3.91 6.27 -27.19
N PRO A 24 4.44 6.78 -26.06
CA PRO A 24 5.04 5.90 -25.08
C PRO A 24 4.01 4.81 -24.80
N ASP A 25 4.44 3.54 -24.79
CA ASP A 25 3.73 2.47 -24.12
C ASP A 25 3.56 2.89 -22.64
N VAL A 26 2.57 3.73 -22.37
CA VAL A 26 2.00 3.86 -21.05
C VAL A 26 1.48 2.45 -20.75
N PRO A 27 1.96 1.81 -19.67
CA PRO A 27 1.35 0.57 -19.23
C PRO A 27 -0.14 0.86 -19.14
N LEU A 28 -0.96 0.03 -19.79
CA LEU A 28 -2.39 0.01 -19.59
C LEU A 28 -2.59 0.06 -18.07
N VAL A 29 -2.99 1.22 -17.54
CA VAL A 29 -3.52 1.29 -16.19
C VAL A 29 -4.81 0.51 -16.32
N ASN A 30 -4.78 -0.75 -15.88
CA ASN A 30 -5.92 -1.65 -15.92
C ASN A 30 -7.10 -0.95 -15.25
N THR A 31 -8.01 -0.42 -16.07
CA THR A 31 -9.23 0.28 -15.67
C THR A 31 -10.17 -0.62 -14.86
N ASP A 32 -9.87 -1.92 -14.76
CA ASP A 32 -10.62 -2.91 -14.00
C ASP A 32 -10.29 -2.91 -12.49
N ASN A 33 -9.08 -2.48 -12.11
CA ASN A 33 -8.62 -2.55 -10.71
C ASN A 33 -9.11 -1.37 -9.85
N THR A 34 -9.71 -0.32 -10.43
CA THR A 34 -10.20 0.84 -9.67
C THR A 34 -11.22 0.42 -8.60
N SER A 35 -12.08 -0.55 -8.92
CA SER A 35 -13.06 -1.07 -7.96
C SER A 35 -12.41 -1.84 -6.80
N GLU A 36 -11.30 -2.53 -7.06
CA GLU A 36 -10.55 -3.28 -6.07
C GLU A 36 -9.69 -2.37 -5.19
N CYS A 37 -9.03 -1.37 -5.78
CA CYS A 37 -8.29 -0.34 -5.05
C CYS A 37 -9.19 0.38 -4.05
N VAL A 38 -10.38 0.82 -4.48
CA VAL A 38 -11.37 1.46 -3.60
C VAL A 38 -11.80 0.51 -2.47
N GLN A 39 -11.90 -0.79 -2.72
CA GLN A 39 -12.21 -1.76 -1.67
C GLN A 39 -11.05 -1.94 -0.68
N ILE A 40 -9.80 -1.94 -1.13
CA ILE A 40 -8.64 -2.00 -0.24
C ILE A 40 -8.52 -0.73 0.58
N ASP A 41 -8.74 0.45 -0.01
CA ASP A 41 -8.73 1.73 0.69
C ASP A 41 -9.79 1.75 1.80
N LYS A 42 -11.01 1.30 1.51
CA LYS A 42 -12.06 1.16 2.53
C LYS A 42 -11.65 0.22 3.66
N LYS A 43 -10.94 -0.87 3.36
CA LYS A 43 -10.43 -1.79 4.38
C LYS A 43 -9.31 -1.15 5.20
N LEU A 44 -8.39 -0.42 4.56
CA LEU A 44 -7.31 0.33 5.24
C LEU A 44 -7.88 1.37 6.21
N ILE A 45 -8.84 2.18 5.75
CA ILE A 45 -9.51 3.20 6.58
C ILE A 45 -10.15 2.56 7.82
N LYS A 46 -10.89 1.46 7.64
CA LYS A 46 -11.52 0.74 8.76
C LYS A 46 -10.50 0.21 9.77
N VAL A 47 -9.38 -0.32 9.30
CA VAL A 47 -8.31 -0.81 10.18
C VAL A 47 -7.62 0.34 10.91
N ASP A 48 -7.37 1.46 10.23
CA ASP A 48 -6.77 2.65 10.84
C ASP A 48 -7.69 3.27 11.90
N GLU A 49 -9.00 3.33 11.63
CA GLU A 49 -10.02 3.76 12.59
C GLU A 49 -10.10 2.83 13.81
N PHE A 50 -10.02 1.51 13.59
CA PHE A 50 -9.94 0.53 14.68
C PHE A 50 -8.70 0.77 15.54
N ILE A 51 -7.51 0.94 14.92
CA ILE A 51 -6.26 1.18 15.64
C ILE A 51 -6.36 2.46 16.47
N ALA A 52 -6.86 3.55 15.88
CA ALA A 52 -7.03 4.82 16.58
C ALA A 52 -7.97 4.70 17.78
N THR A 53 -9.13 4.05 17.59
CA THR A 53 -10.15 3.84 18.63
C THR A 53 -9.61 3.00 19.79
N ILE A 54 -9.06 1.81 19.50
CA ILE A 54 -8.51 0.91 20.51
C ILE A 54 -7.32 1.56 21.24
N SER A 55 -6.49 2.33 20.54
CA SER A 55 -5.35 3.03 21.17
C SER A 55 -5.80 4.03 22.23
N GLY A 56 -6.96 4.67 22.04
CA GLY A 56 -7.57 5.60 23.02
C GLY A 56 -8.30 4.92 24.18
N MET A 57 -8.67 3.64 24.05
CA MET A 57 -9.44 2.90 25.07
C MET A 57 -8.56 2.26 26.14
N THR A 58 -9.13 2.02 27.32
CA THR A 58 -8.55 1.07 28.30
C THR A 58 -8.66 -0.38 27.79
N ALA A 59 -7.96 -1.32 28.44
CA ALA A 59 -8.04 -2.74 28.07
C ALA A 59 -9.47 -3.29 28.20
N SER A 60 -10.18 -2.96 29.28
CA SER A 60 -11.57 -3.38 29.50
C SER A 60 -12.53 -2.78 28.47
N GLN A 61 -12.37 -1.50 28.15
CA GLN A 61 -13.17 -0.85 27.10
C GLN A 61 -12.90 -1.43 25.71
N ALA A 62 -11.64 -1.75 25.41
CA ALA A 62 -11.26 -2.38 24.15
C ALA A 62 -11.87 -3.78 24.00
N GLU A 63 -11.90 -4.57 25.08
CA GLU A 63 -12.53 -5.89 25.14
C GLU A 63 -14.04 -5.80 24.88
N GLU A 64 -14.75 -4.90 25.57
CA GLU A 64 -16.18 -4.66 25.34
C GLU A 64 -16.46 -4.19 23.90
N TYR A 65 -15.62 -3.29 23.39
CA TYR A 65 -15.77 -2.73 22.04
C TYR A 65 -15.59 -3.79 20.95
N ILE A 66 -14.60 -4.68 21.06
CA ILE A 66 -14.39 -5.72 20.03
C ILE A 66 -15.46 -6.81 20.04
N VAL A 67 -16.13 -7.04 21.17
CA VAL A 67 -17.31 -7.93 21.24
C VAL A 67 -18.51 -7.33 20.51
N ALA A 68 -18.67 -5.99 20.56
CA ALA A 68 -19.77 -5.28 19.93
C ALA A 68 -19.58 -5.04 18.41
N MET A 69 -18.36 -5.25 17.90
CA MET A 69 -18.03 -4.98 16.50
C MET A 69 -18.20 -6.20 15.58
N PRO A 70 -18.55 -5.97 14.29
CA PRO A 70 -18.49 -7.04 13.29
C PRO A 70 -17.05 -7.58 13.18
N ALA A 71 -16.89 -8.86 12.89
CA ALA A 71 -15.58 -9.51 12.86
C ALA A 71 -14.64 -8.86 11.83
N TYR A 72 -13.70 -8.02 12.30
CA TYR A 72 -12.71 -7.33 11.46
C TYR A 72 -11.51 -8.20 11.05
N GLU A 73 -11.62 -9.53 11.17
CA GLU A 73 -10.48 -10.47 11.09
C GLU A 73 -9.34 -10.12 12.07
N ILE A 74 -9.65 -9.34 13.13
CA ILE A 74 -8.75 -8.99 14.22
C ILE A 74 -9.13 -9.85 15.41
N THR A 75 -8.15 -10.43 16.09
CA THR A 75 -8.42 -11.31 17.21
C THR A 75 -9.12 -10.56 18.33
N ASN A 76 -10.26 -11.09 18.78
CA ASN A 76 -10.88 -10.68 20.03
C ASN A 76 -10.01 -11.17 21.20
N SER A 77 -9.52 -10.25 22.01
CA SER A 77 -8.62 -10.53 23.13
C SER A 77 -8.80 -9.47 24.20
N ALA A 78 -8.79 -9.86 25.48
CA ALA A 78 -8.72 -8.93 26.61
C ALA A 78 -7.40 -8.13 26.66
N ASP A 79 -6.38 -8.59 25.90
CA ASP A 79 -5.11 -7.90 25.74
C ASP A 79 -5.16 -6.93 24.55
N LYS A 80 -5.28 -5.64 24.88
CA LYS A 80 -5.21 -4.52 23.94
C LYS A 80 -3.97 -4.58 23.05
N SER A 81 -2.81 -4.97 23.59
CA SER A 81 -1.55 -5.03 22.82
C SER A 81 -1.66 -6.06 21.69
N ARG A 82 -2.26 -7.21 21.99
CA ARG A 82 -2.51 -8.26 21.01
C ARG A 82 -3.46 -7.80 19.91
N MET A 83 -4.55 -7.11 20.26
CA MET A 83 -5.48 -6.53 19.29
C MET A 83 -4.78 -5.54 18.36
N LEU A 84 -3.97 -4.62 18.91
CA LEU A 84 -3.22 -3.64 18.12
C LEU A 84 -2.17 -4.30 17.22
N LYS A 85 -1.49 -5.35 17.70
CA LYS A 85 -0.53 -6.11 16.90
C LYS A 85 -1.20 -6.76 15.68
N ASP A 86 -2.35 -7.38 15.89
CA ASP A 86 -3.10 -8.03 14.80
C ASP A 86 -3.67 -7.02 13.82
N ALA A 87 -4.20 -5.90 14.31
CA ALA A 87 -4.65 -4.79 13.47
C ALA A 87 -3.51 -4.21 12.62
N ASN A 88 -2.33 -3.97 13.20
CA ASN A 88 -1.16 -3.51 12.44
C ASN A 88 -0.69 -4.53 11.40
N LYS A 89 -0.71 -5.83 11.73
CA LYS A 89 -0.42 -6.89 10.77
C LYS A 89 -1.41 -6.86 9.59
N ARG A 90 -2.70 -6.65 9.87
CA ARG A 90 -3.74 -6.54 8.84
C ARG A 90 -3.53 -5.30 7.96
N ARG A 91 -3.23 -4.15 8.58
CA ARG A 91 -2.88 -2.91 7.89
C ARG A 91 -1.73 -3.13 6.92
N ASN A 92 -0.63 -3.70 7.39
CA ASN A 92 0.55 -3.98 6.56
C ASN A 92 0.24 -4.92 5.39
N LYS A 93 -0.59 -5.95 5.60
CA LYS A 93 -1.04 -6.84 4.52
C LYS A 93 -1.85 -6.09 3.46
N LEU A 94 -2.77 -5.21 3.87
CA LEU A 94 -3.57 -4.40 2.96
C LEU A 94 -2.71 -3.39 2.20
N THR A 95 -1.75 -2.74 2.88
CA THR A 95 -0.80 -1.80 2.25
C THR A 95 0.05 -2.51 1.20
N ALA A 96 0.57 -3.70 1.51
CA ALA A 96 1.32 -4.51 0.56
C ALA A 96 0.46 -4.91 -0.65
N GLN A 97 -0.81 -5.30 -0.42
CA GLN A 97 -1.74 -5.63 -1.50
C GLN A 97 -2.07 -4.40 -2.37
N HIS A 98 -2.31 -3.24 -1.75
CA HIS A 98 -2.53 -1.97 -2.44
C HIS A 98 -1.35 -1.62 -3.36
N GLN A 99 -0.12 -1.78 -2.86
CA GLN A 99 1.11 -1.54 -3.62
C GLN A 99 1.29 -2.53 -4.78
N GLN A 100 1.05 -3.83 -4.54
CA GLN A 100 1.15 -4.87 -5.56
C GLN A 100 0.18 -4.66 -6.72
N MET A 101 -1.02 -4.13 -6.42
CA MET A 101 -2.03 -3.83 -7.45
C MET A 101 -1.76 -2.52 -8.21
N GLY A 102 -0.70 -1.78 -7.85
CA GLY A 102 -0.39 -0.49 -8.47
C GLY A 102 -1.46 0.58 -8.19
N CYS A 103 -2.21 0.44 -7.10
CA CYS A 103 -3.26 1.38 -6.76
C CYS A 103 -2.67 2.78 -6.51
N PRO A 104 -3.34 3.84 -6.99
CA PRO A 104 -2.87 5.21 -6.78
C PRO A 104 -2.83 5.50 -5.29
N SER A 105 -1.76 6.12 -4.80
CA SER A 105 -1.73 6.56 -3.41
C SER A 105 -2.84 7.58 -3.20
N THR A 106 -3.73 7.34 -2.23
CA THR A 106 -4.70 8.34 -1.78
C THR A 106 -4.00 9.39 -0.93
N SER A 107 -2.94 10.01 -1.45
CA SER A 107 -2.41 11.25 -0.90
C SER A 107 -3.43 12.34 -1.21
N LYS A 108 -4.46 12.46 -0.36
CA LYS A 108 -5.24 13.69 -0.28
C LYS A 108 -4.26 14.80 0.14
N LYS A 109 -3.94 15.64 -0.84
CA LYS A 109 -3.23 16.91 -0.68
C LYS A 109 -4.11 17.90 0.09
#